data_AF-A0A940NJE6-F1
#
_entry.id   AF-A0A940NJE6-F1
#
_cell.length_a   1.000
_cell.length_b   1.000
_cell.length_c   1.000
_cell.angle_alpha   90.00
_cell.angle_beta   90.00
_cell.angle_gamma   90.00
#
_symmetry.space_group_name_H-M   'P 1'
#
loop_
_entity.id
_entity.type
_entity.pdbx_description
1 polymer ?
#
loop_
_entity_poly.entity_id
_entity_poly.type
_entity_poly.pdbx_seq_one_letter_code
_entity_poly.pdbx_strand_id
1 'polypeptide(L)' 'MIVIIFAIEALAALIFILLGYFIYDKRFNRNHGVDIPKGFERTEEVNLDPVTGEKTRVYYNPDTGERFYKKEE' A
#
# COMPACT_ATOMS: atom_id res chain seq x y z
N MET A 1 -7.14 -42.73 1.99
CA MET A 1 -7.59 -41.90 3.14
C MET A 1 -6.53 -40.88 3.56
N ILE A 2 -5.31 -41.31 3.93
CA ILE A 2 -4.22 -40.43 4.37
C ILE A 2 -3.81 -39.38 3.30
N VAL A 3 -3.67 -39.79 2.05
CA VAL A 3 -3.29 -38.90 0.93
C VAL A 3 -4.34 -37.78 0.71
N ILE A 4 -5.61 -38.08 0.93
CA ILE A 4 -6.70 -37.11 0.75
C ILE A 4 -6.65 -36.05 1.86
N ILE A 5 -6.32 -36.45 3.09
CA ILE A 5 -6.18 -35.53 4.23
C ILE A 5 -5.06 -34.51 3.93
N PHE A 6 -3.88 -34.99 3.52
CA PHE A 6 -2.77 -34.10 3.17
C PHE A 6 -3.06 -33.20 1.97
N ALA A 7 -3.83 -33.68 0.98
CA ALA A 7 -4.25 -32.85 -0.15
C ALA A 7 -5.20 -31.71 0.29
N ILE A 8 -6.10 -31.98 1.23
CA ILE A 8 -7.02 -30.97 1.80
C ILE A 8 -6.23 -29.95 2.62
N GLU A 9 -5.28 -30.39 3.46
CA GLU A 9 -4.42 -29.50 4.24
C GLU A 9 -3.58 -28.58 3.35
N ALA A 10 -2.98 -29.12 2.29
CA ALA A 10 -2.22 -28.35 1.31
C ALA A 10 -3.09 -27.30 0.60
N LEU A 11 -4.32 -27.66 0.23
CA LEU A 11 -5.27 -26.74 -0.38
C LEU A 11 -5.69 -25.62 0.59
N ALA A 12 -5.97 -25.97 1.85
CA ALA A 12 -6.30 -24.99 2.88
C ALA A 12 -5.14 -24.02 3.12
N ALA A 13 -3.92 -24.52 3.23
CA ALA A 13 -2.72 -23.70 3.36
C ALA A 13 -2.55 -22.73 2.18
N LEU A 14 -2.75 -23.20 0.94
CA LEU A 14 -2.70 -22.36 -0.25
C LEU A 14 -3.74 -21.23 -0.20
N ILE A 15 -4.97 -21.53 0.24
CA ILE A 15 -6.03 -20.52 0.39
C ILE A 15 -5.63 -19.46 1.42
N PHE A 16 -5.07 -19.84 2.57
CA PHE A 16 -4.62 -18.88 3.57
C PHE A 16 -3.47 -17.99 3.08
N ILE A 17 -2.52 -18.55 2.32
CA ILE A 17 -1.43 -17.79 1.69
C ILE A 17 -2.00 -16.78 0.69
N LEU A 18 -2.93 -17.20 -0.18
CA LEU A 18 -3.55 -16.30 -1.16
C LEU A 18 -4.38 -15.20 -0.52
N LEU A 19 -5.12 -15.50 0.56
CA LEU A 19 -5.87 -14.50 1.33
C LEU A 19 -4.91 -13.49 1.98
N GLY A 20 -3.82 -13.96 2.58
CA GLY A 20 -2.78 -13.11 3.14
C GLY A 20 -2.14 -12.21 2.08
N TYR A 21 -1.82 -12.77 0.92
CA TYR A 21 -1.27 -12.02 -0.21
C TYR A 21 -2.25 -10.95 -0.71
N PHE A 22 -3.53 -11.27 -0.89
CA PHE A 22 -4.53 -10.32 -1.39
C PHE A 22 -4.78 -9.16 -0.40
N ILE A 23 -4.79 -9.44 0.91
CA ILE A 23 -4.91 -8.42 1.96
C ILE A 23 -3.64 -7.55 2.02
N TYR A 24 -2.45 -8.17 1.90
CA TYR A 24 -1.17 -7.48 1.90
C TYR A 24 -1.01 -6.57 0.68
N ASP A 25 -1.30 -7.09 -0.52
CA ASP A 25 -1.23 -6.37 -1.79
C ASP A 25 -2.15 -5.15 -1.78
N LYS A 26 -3.40 -5.30 -1.30
CA LYS A 26 -4.34 -4.19 -1.14
C LYS A 26 -3.85 -3.11 -0.17
N ARG A 27 -3.10 -3.46 0.88
CA ARG A 27 -2.57 -2.48 1.83
C ARG A 27 -1.30 -1.81 1.32
N PHE A 28 -0.41 -2.57 0.68
CA PHE A 28 0.84 -2.06 0.13
C PHE A 28 0.58 -1.06 -1.00
N ASN A 29 -0.41 -1.34 -1.85
CA ASN A 29 -0.70 -0.53 -3.04
C ASN A 29 -1.57 0.72 -2.75
N ARG A 30 -2.22 0.82 -1.58
CA ARG A 30 -3.03 2.02 -1.22
C ARG A 30 -2.19 3.23 -0.81
N ASN A 31 -0.95 3.03 -0.37
CA ASN A 31 -0.11 4.12 0.16
C ASN A 31 1.07 4.52 -0.77
N HIS A 32 1.21 3.86 -1.92
CA HIS A 32 2.31 4.09 -2.87
C HIS A 32 1.79 4.45 -4.27
N GLY A 33 0.63 5.09 -4.34
CA GLY A 33 0.13 5.62 -5.61
C GLY A 33 1.10 6.65 -6.18
N VAL A 34 1.59 6.43 -7.40
CA VAL A 34 2.26 7.48 -8.18
C VAL A 34 1.28 8.60 -8.54
N ASP A 35 -0.03 8.27 -8.55
CA ASP A 35 -1.12 9.18 -8.85
C ASP A 35 -1.72 9.85 -7.61
N ILE A 36 -1.94 11.15 -7.75
CA ILE A 36 -2.60 11.98 -6.74
C ILE A 36 -4.10 11.68 -6.84
N PRO A 37 -4.76 11.16 -5.80
CA PRO A 37 -6.20 10.93 -5.85
C PRO A 37 -6.96 12.25 -6.03
N LYS A 38 -8.10 12.23 -6.71
CA LYS A 38 -8.94 13.44 -6.91
C LYS A 38 -9.40 13.98 -5.55
N GLY A 39 -9.26 15.31 -5.34
CA GLY A 39 -9.60 15.98 -4.09
C GLY A 39 -8.42 16.23 -3.14
N PHE A 40 -7.21 15.79 -3.50
CA PHE A 40 -5.99 16.13 -2.75
C PHE A 40 -5.39 17.44 -3.25
N GLU A 41 -5.25 18.41 -2.34
CA GLU A 41 -4.62 19.70 -2.57
C GLU A 41 -3.12 19.64 -2.30
N ARG A 42 -2.33 20.33 -3.12
CA ARG A 42 -0.88 20.41 -2.98
C ARG A 42 -0.53 21.32 -1.81
N THR A 43 0.21 20.80 -0.84
CA THR A 43 0.74 21.63 0.25
C THR A 43 2.17 22.09 -0.04
N GLU A 44 2.61 23.11 0.68
CA GLU A 44 4.00 23.60 0.63
C GLU A 44 4.95 22.73 1.48
N GLU A 45 4.44 21.73 2.20
CA GLU A 45 5.26 20.81 2.98
C GLU A 45 6.03 19.85 2.06
N VAL A 46 7.36 19.96 2.12
CA VAL A 46 8.30 19.09 1.41
C VAL A 46 9.25 18.48 2.43
N ASN A 47 9.25 17.15 2.50
CA ASN A 47 10.25 16.39 3.25
C ASN A 47 11.38 16.01 2.31
N LEU A 48 12.60 16.39 2.67
CA LEU A 48 13.82 15.95 2.00
C LEU A 48 14.52 14.95 2.91
N ASP A 49 14.74 13.74 2.43
CA ASP A 49 15.57 12.77 3.15
C ASP A 49 17.05 13.18 3.00
N PRO A 50 17.77 13.47 4.10
CA PRO A 50 19.18 13.88 4.04
C PRO A 50 20.14 12.76 3.64
N VAL A 51 19.70 11.49 3.71
CA VAL A 51 20.53 10.32 3.40
C VAL A 51 20.40 9.92 1.94
N THR A 52 19.19 9.94 1.40
CA THR A 52 18.89 9.49 0.02
C THR A 52 18.70 10.65 -0.97
N GLY A 53 18.44 11.86 -0.49
CA GLY A 53 18.08 13.00 -1.33
C GLY A 53 16.66 12.93 -1.90
N GLU A 54 15.86 11.92 -1.53
CA GLU A 54 14.48 11.78 -1.99
C GLU A 54 13.61 12.92 -1.46
N LYS A 55 12.93 13.64 -2.37
CA LYS A 55 11.95 14.66 -2.02
C LYS A 55 10.56 14.04 -1.98
N THR A 56 9.87 14.20 -0.87
CA THR A 56 8.48 13.77 -0.71
C THR A 56 7.62 15.00 -0.44
N ARG A 57 6.65 15.24 -1.31
CA ARG A 57 5.68 16.33 -1.15
C ARG A 57 4.41 15.80 -0.50
N VAL A 58 3.91 16.54 0.48
CA VAL A 58 2.66 16.21 1.17
C VAL A 58 1.48 16.82 0.41
N TYR A 59 0.44 16.02 0.22
CA TYR A 59 -0.85 16.45 -0.31
C TYR A 59 -1.91 16.22 0.77
N TYR A 60 -2.85 17.15 0.89
CA TYR A 60 -3.88 17.13 1.91
C TYR A 60 -5.26 17.11 1.27
N ASN A 61 -6.15 16.23 1.73
CA ASN A 61 -7.54 16.21 1.30
C ASN A 61 -8.42 16.91 2.36
N PRO A 62 -9.00 18.09 2.08
CA PRO A 62 -9.85 18.80 3.04
C PRO A 62 -11.19 18.10 3.29
N ASP A 63 -11.66 17.27 2.36
CA ASP A 63 -12.95 16.56 2.48
C ASP A 63 -12.85 15.35 3.43
N THR A 64 -11.71 14.65 3.44
CA THR A 64 -11.50 13.43 4.24
C THR A 64 -10.54 13.61 5.42
N GLY A 65 -9.74 14.69 5.42
CA GLY A 65 -8.65 14.91 6.38
C GLY A 65 -7.43 14.01 6.17
N GLU A 66 -7.38 13.24 5.08
CA GLU A 66 -6.27 12.34 4.78
C GLU A 66 -5.04 13.08 4.23
N ARG A 67 -3.85 12.52 4.51
CA ARG A 67 -2.57 13.02 4.00
C ARG A 67 -1.95 11.98 3.07
N PHE A 68 -1.48 12.45 1.92
CA PHE A 68 -0.85 11.62 0.91
C PHE A 68 0.58 12.09 0.66
N TYR A 69 1.53 11.15 0.71
CA TYR A 69 2.95 11.42 0.52
C TYR A 69 3.34 10.99 -0.88
N LYS A 70 3.67 11.94 -1.74
CA LYS A 70 4.13 11.65 -3.11
C LYS A 70 5.62 11.93 -3.23
N LYS A 71 6.37 10.94 -3.70
CA LYS A 71 7.77 11.15 -4.10
C LYS A 71 7.81 12.02 -5.35
N GLU A 72 8.58 13.11 -5.29
CA GLU A 72 8.85 14.03 -6.39
C GLU A 72 10.23 13.62 -6.95
N GLU A 73 10.27 13.15 -8.21
CA GLU A 73 11.53 12.89 -8.94
C GLU A 73 12.31 14.20 -9.21
#